data_AF-A0AAW6KFQ6-F1
#
_entry.id   AF-A0AAW6KFQ6-F1
#
_cell.length_a   1.000
_cell.length_b   1.000
_cell.length_c   1.000
_cell.angle_alpha   90.00
_cell.angle_beta   90.00
_cell.angle_gamma   90.00
#
_symmetry.space_group_name_H-M   'P 1'
#
loop_
_entity.id
_entity.type
_entity.pdbx_description
1 polymer ?
#
loop_
_entity_poly.entity_id
_entity_poly.type
_entity_poly.pdbx_seq_one_letter_code
_entity_poly.pdbx_strand_id
1 'polypeptide(L)' 'MITLQPVLHIPAVSKWDEKINLKISGLRPFDIIEIIVTVKDEADAEWRSHAVFQANRLGEVDPAAAAPIKGTY' A
#
# COMPACT_ATOMS: atom_id res chain seq x y z
N MET A 1 24.30 -0.19 -11.33
CA MET A 1 22.99 -0.71 -10.89
C MET A 1 22.12 0.48 -10.54
N ILE A 2 20.91 0.59 -11.12
CA ILE A 2 19.93 1.57 -10.66
C ILE A 2 19.27 0.98 -9.42
N THR A 3 19.45 1.61 -8.27
CA THR A 3 18.77 1.21 -7.03
C THR A 3 17.32 1.65 -7.15
N LEU A 4 16.40 0.70 -7.29
CA LEU A 4 14.97 0.99 -7.20
C LEU A 4 14.64 1.20 -5.72
N GLN A 5 14.22 2.42 -5.37
CA GLN A 5 13.73 2.75 -4.03
C GLN A 5 12.20 2.89 -4.12
N PRO A 6 11.44 1.93 -3.56
CA PRO A 6 10.00 2.07 -3.44
C PRO A 6 9.67 3.31 -2.61
N VAL A 7 8.72 4.11 -3.11
CA VAL A 7 8.22 5.30 -2.43
C VAL A 7 6.74 5.12 -2.18
N LEU A 8 6.33 5.31 -0.92
CA LEU A 8 4.94 5.36 -0.51
C LEU A 8 4.42 6.80 -0.55
N HIS A 9 3.40 7.05 -1.35
CA HIS A 9 2.67 8.32 -1.44
C HIS A 9 1.37 8.17 -0.65
N ILE A 10 1.28 8.92 0.44
CA ILE A 10 0.13 8.94 1.35
C ILE A 10 0.05 10.35 1.97
N PRO A 11 -1.14 10.89 2.24
CA PRO A 11 -1.25 12.14 3.00
C PRO A 11 -0.57 12.01 4.37
N ALA A 12 0.11 13.08 4.81
CA ALA A 12 0.77 13.10 6.11
C ALA A 12 -0.23 13.08 7.28
N VAL A 13 -1.43 13.62 7.06
CA VAL A 13 -2.51 13.70 8.05
C VAL A 13 -3.85 13.51 7.33
N SER A 14 -4.78 12.82 7.98
CA SER A 14 -6.17 12.69 7.57
C SER A 14 -7.04 12.46 8.81
N LYS A 15 -8.35 12.73 8.71
CA LYS A 15 -9.29 12.26 9.74
C LYS A 15 -9.54 10.77 9.59
N TRP A 16 -9.96 10.15 10.69
CA TRP A 16 -10.23 8.71 10.73
C TRP A 16 -11.29 8.25 9.72
N ASP A 17 -12.30 9.07 9.46
CA ASP A 17 -13.43 8.79 8.58
C ASP A 17 -13.24 9.27 7.14
N GLU A 18 -12.11 9.90 6.83
CA GLU A 18 -11.79 10.38 5.48
C GLU A 18 -11.18 9.27 4.63
N LYS A 19 -11.66 9.12 3.40
CA LYS A 19 -10.99 8.26 2.42
C LYS A 19 -9.65 8.88 2.03
N ILE A 20 -8.58 8.12 2.21
CA ILE A 20 -7.25 8.48 1.74
C ILE A 20 -6.91 7.72 0.46
N ASN A 21 -6.12 8.36 -0.41
CA ASN A 21 -5.52 7.70 -1.57
C ASN A 21 -4.08 7.32 -1.22
N LEU A 22 -3.71 6.10 -1.60
CA LEU A 22 -2.39 5.52 -1.37
C LEU A 22 -1.82 5.08 -2.72
N LYS A 23 -0.55 5.39 -2.98
CA LYS A 23 0.16 4.92 -4.18
C LYS A 23 1.57 4.49 -3.81
N ILE A 24 2.05 3.40 -4.40
CA ILE A 24 3.45 3.00 -4.34
C ILE A 24 4.06 3.21 -5.72
N SER A 25 5.25 3.80 -5.79
CA SER A 25 6.03 3.96 -7.03
C SER A 25 7.46 3.49 -6.86
N GLY A 26 8.21 3.39 -7.96
CA GLY A 26 9.62 2.99 -7.91
C GLY A 26 9.83 1.49 -7.75
N LEU A 27 8.78 0.69 -8.00
CA LEU A 27 8.85 -0.77 -8.10
C LEU A 27 9.40 -1.18 -9.47
N ARG A 28 9.70 -2.47 -9.63
CA ARG A 28 9.90 -3.03 -10.97
C ARG A 28 8.53 -3.12 -11.68
N PRO A 29 8.50 -3.00 -13.02
CA PRO A 29 7.29 -3.34 -13.76
C PRO A 29 6.82 -4.76 -13.42
N PHE A 30 5.53 -4.93 -13.14
CA PHE A 30 4.89 -6.22 -12.81
C PHE A 30 5.36 -6.88 -11.51
N ASP A 31 6.09 -6.16 -10.67
CA ASP A 31 6.51 -6.66 -9.36
C ASP A 31 5.31 -7.01 -8.47
N ILE A 32 5.43 -8.07 -7.69
CA ILE A 32 4.39 -8.47 -6.74
C ILE A 32 4.77 -7.96 -5.36
N ILE A 33 3.91 -7.15 -4.76
CA ILE A 33 4.12 -6.58 -3.43
C ILE A 33 2.98 -6.93 -2.49
N GLU A 34 3.28 -7.01 -1.21
CA GLU A 34 2.30 -7.08 -0.14
C GLU A 34 2.27 -5.74 0.60
N ILE A 35 1.09 -5.14 0.69
CA ILE A 35 0.85 -3.95 1.53
C ILE A 35 0.29 -4.46 2.85
N ILE A 36 0.98 -4.12 3.94
CA ILE A 36 0.57 -4.46 5.30
C ILE A 36 0.31 -3.16 6.05
N VAL A 37 -0.88 -3.05 6.65
CA VAL A 37 -1.26 -1.92 7.50
C VAL A 37 -1.48 -2.43 8.91
N THR A 38 -0.84 -1.78 9.87
CA THR A 38 -0.96 -2.08 11.31
C THR A 38 -1.37 -0.81 12.05
N VAL A 39 -2.35 -0.91 12.94
CA VAL A 39 -2.69 0.15 13.89
C VAL A 39 -2.68 -0.42 15.30
N LYS A 40 -2.14 0.37 16.23
CA LYS A 40 -2.14 0.05 17.66
C LYS A 40 -3.11 1.01 18.34
N ASP A 41 -4.09 0.47 19.05
CA ASP A 41 -5.09 1.28 19.75
C ASP A 41 -4.63 1.71 21.15
N GLU A 42 -5.47 2.46 21.86
CA GLU A 42 -5.18 2.99 23.19
C GLU A 42 -5.09 1.91 24.27
N ALA A 43 -5.61 0.70 24.00
CA ALA A 43 -5.53 -0.47 24.88
C ALA A 43 -4.33 -1.37 24.55
N ASP A 44 -3.40 -0.87 23.74
CA ASP A 44 -2.25 -1.59 23.20
C ASP A 44 -2.58 -2.78 22.27
N ALA A 45 -3.83 -2.92 21.81
CA ALA A 45 -4.18 -3.98 20.88
C ALA A 45 -3.74 -3.64 19.44
N GLU A 46 -3.18 -4.64 18.74
CA GLU A 46 -2.73 -4.51 17.36
C GLU A 46 -3.80 -5.02 16.39
N TRP A 47 -4.18 -4.16 15.45
CA TRP A 47 -5.08 -4.48 14.35
C TRP A 47 -4.29 -4.47 13.05
N ARG A 48 -4.47 -5.51 12.23
CA ARG A 48 -3.69 -5.71 11.00
C ARG A 48 -4.59 -6.02 9.81
N SER A 49 -4.26 -5.41 8.67
CA SER A 49 -4.80 -5.72 7.35
C SER A 49 -3.66 -5.96 6.36
N HIS A 50 -3.87 -6.84 5.38
CA HIS A 50 -2.89 -7.07 4.32
C HIS A 50 -3.54 -7.40 2.98
N ALA A 51 -2.90 -6.96 1.90
CA ALA A 51 -3.35 -7.15 0.54
C ALA A 51 -2.17 -7.19 -0.44
N VAL A 52 -2.22 -8.11 -1.39
CA VAL A 52 -1.18 -8.37 -2.39
C VAL A 52 -1.58 -7.75 -3.72
N PHE A 53 -0.69 -6.97 -4.31
CA PHE A 53 -0.91 -6.27 -5.58
C PHE A 53 0.23 -6.54 -6.55
N GLN A 54 -0.09 -6.43 -7.84
CA GLN A 54 0.91 -6.39 -8.91
C GLN A 54 1.09 -4.95 -9.38
N ALA A 55 2.34 -4.52 -9.46
CA ALA A 55 2.70 -3.24 -10.05
C ALA A 55 2.34 -3.22 -11.54
N ASN A 56 1.89 -2.07 -12.03
CA ASN A 56 1.66 -1.88 -13.46
C ASN A 56 2.98 -1.82 -14.24
N ARG A 57 2.89 -1.59 -15.56
CA ARG A 57 4.05 -1.47 -16.46
C ARG A 57 5.03 -0.34 -16.10
N LEU A 58 4.62 0.63 -15.29
CA LEU A 58 5.44 1.76 -14.83
C LEU A 58 6.08 1.48 -13.46
N GLY A 59 5.85 0.32 -12.84
CA GLY A 59 6.34 0.03 -11.50
C GLY A 59 5.54 0.76 -10.41
N GLU A 60 4.22 0.89 -10.61
CA GLU A 60 3.32 1.57 -9.68
C GLU A 60 2.17 0.67 -9.22
N VAL A 61 1.76 0.84 -7.97
CA VAL A 61 0.54 0.24 -7.40
C VAL A 61 -0.34 1.34 -6.85
N ASP A 62 -1.61 1.34 -7.23
CA ASP A 62 -2.66 2.19 -6.68
C ASP A 62 -3.84 1.28 -6.27
N PRO A 63 -4.02 1.00 -4.96
CA PRO A 63 -5.09 0.15 -4.46
C PRO A 63 -6.50 0.69 -4.73
N ALA A 64 -6.67 1.98 -5.00
CA ALA A 64 -7.97 2.53 -5.39
C ALA A 64 -8.34 2.19 -6.84
N ALA A 65 -7.35 1.88 -7.67
CA ALA A 65 -7.51 1.58 -9.10
C ALA A 65 -7.32 0.10 -9.46
N ALA A 66 -6.77 -0.71 -8.54
CA ALA A 66 -6.47 -2.12 -8.77
C ALA A 66 -7.06 -3.00 -7.68
N ALA A 67 -7.71 -4.11 -8.09
CA ALA A 67 -8.13 -5.13 -7.15
C ALA A 67 -6.92 -5.94 -6.64
N PRO A 68 -6.91 -6.35 -5.36
CA PRO A 68 -5.87 -7.23 -4.83
C PRO A 68 -5.93 -8.61 -5.50
N ILE A 69 -4.77 -9.25 -5.61
CA ILE A 69 -4.63 -10.62 -6.12
C ILE A 69 -4.93 -11.63 -5.01
N LYS A 70 -4.62 -11.24 -3.76
CA LYS A 70 -4.84 -12.02 -2.54
C LYS A 70 -4.87 -11.06 -1.35
N GLY A 71 -5.57 -11.41 -0.28
CA GLY A 71 -5.55 -10.63 0.96
C GLY A 71 -6.88 -10.65 1.67
N THR A 72 -6.96 -9.87 2.73
CA THR A 72 -8.20 -9.67 3.50
C THR A 72 -9.15 -8.70 2.82
N TYR A 73 -8.62 -7.73 2.06
CA TYR A 73 -9.36 -6.65 1.40
C TYR A 73 -8.67 -6.25 0.11
#